data_AF-A0A223LXD3-F1
#
_entry.id   AF-A0A223LXD3-F1
#
_cell.length_a   1.000
_cell.length_b   1.000
_cell.length_c   1.000
_cell.angle_alpha   90.00
_cell.angle_beta   90.00
_cell.angle_gamma   90.00
#
_symmetry.space_group_name_H-M   'P 1'
#
loop_
_entity.id
_entity.type
_entity.pdbx_description
1 polymer ?
#
loop_
_entity_poly.entity_id
_entity_poly.type
_entity_poly.pdbx_seq_one_letter_code
_entity_poly.pdbx_strand_id
1 'polypeptide(L)'
;KNTEKNSPENSTALLAYGNLLRTAVVDRDSAHNLFPVHIYGKLDPPSQSEPLQSYVKYLTNLLNRAVKNADSVGIQVYTRALGNIGHPSILKALLPYVFAEKQVSHFQRLLMVLALDRVTELYPNVLRPLLIQIYQSTGETHQIRSTAVLLIMGSNPSGSVLQRLAQFSKQDPSPQVASVVKTAIQSAAQLSNPENQELAQSAMAAVNMLNQNKTAVQYSLKHLQDYVVREMALSYNLK
;
A
#
# COMPACT_ATOMS: atom_id res chain seq x y z
N LYS A 1 -1.54 33.49 -6.70
CA LYS A 1 -2.89 33.48 -6.06
C LYS A 1 -3.46 32.05 -5.93
N ASN A 2 -2.64 31.05 -5.56
CA ASN A 2 -3.02 29.62 -5.52
C ASN A 2 -2.67 28.94 -4.17
N THR A 3 -2.44 29.75 -3.14
CA THR A 3 -1.96 29.30 -1.82
C THR A 3 -3.04 28.60 -0.98
N GLU A 4 -4.33 28.84 -1.27
CA GLU A 4 -5.44 28.17 -0.56
C GLU A 4 -5.62 26.70 -0.96
N LYS A 5 -5.21 26.31 -2.18
CA LYS A 5 -5.53 24.98 -2.72
C LYS A 5 -4.73 23.84 -2.05
N ASN A 6 -3.51 24.14 -1.59
CA ASN A 6 -2.59 23.18 -0.95
C ASN A 6 -2.35 23.53 0.53
N SER A 7 -3.33 24.16 1.19
CA SER A 7 -3.20 24.45 2.62
C SER A 7 -3.14 23.13 3.43
N PRO A 8 -2.38 23.06 4.54
CA PRO A 8 -2.36 21.89 5.42
C PRO A 8 -3.76 21.49 5.92
N GLU A 9 -4.64 22.46 6.12
CA GLU A 9 -6.02 22.29 6.55
C GLU A 9 -6.84 21.57 5.48
N ASN A 10 -6.72 21.98 4.21
CA ASN A 10 -7.40 21.30 3.10
C ASN A 10 -6.88 19.87 2.89
N SER A 11 -5.57 19.66 3.04
CA SER A 11 -4.96 18.33 2.93
C SER A 11 -5.47 17.38 4.02
N THR A 12 -5.59 17.89 5.25
CA THR A 12 -6.12 17.11 6.39
C THR A 12 -7.57 16.71 6.16
N ALA A 13 -8.41 17.62 5.67
CA ALA A 13 -9.80 17.33 5.36
C ALA A 13 -9.94 16.21 4.31
N LEU A 14 -9.12 16.25 3.25
CA LEU A 14 -9.11 15.20 2.22
C LEU A 14 -8.73 13.83 2.80
N LEU A 15 -7.64 13.77 3.57
CA LEU A 15 -7.18 12.52 4.18
C LEU A 15 -8.20 11.95 5.17
N ALA A 16 -8.81 12.83 5.98
CA ALA A 16 -9.83 12.46 6.96
C ALA A 16 -11.10 11.92 6.30
N TYR A 17 -11.55 12.56 5.22
CA TYR A 17 -12.76 12.10 4.52
C TYR A 17 -12.55 10.74 3.85
N GLY A 18 -11.39 10.48 3.26
CA GLY A 18 -11.04 9.15 2.74
C GLY A 18 -11.09 8.07 3.83
N ASN A 19 -10.56 8.38 5.03
CA ASN A 19 -10.64 7.47 6.18
C ASN A 19 -12.08 7.25 6.66
N LEU A 20 -12.88 8.31 6.72
CA LEU A 20 -14.30 8.21 7.11
C LEU A 20 -15.07 7.31 6.15
N LEU A 21 -14.88 7.48 4.84
CA LEU A 21 -15.51 6.60 3.85
C LEU A 21 -15.08 5.15 4.04
N ARG A 22 -13.80 4.90 4.35
CA ARG A 22 -13.34 3.55 4.63
C ARG A 22 -14.05 2.95 5.83
N THR A 23 -14.04 3.62 6.97
CA THR A 23 -14.61 3.07 8.21
C THR A 23 -16.13 3.00 8.21
N ALA A 24 -16.81 3.90 7.50
CA ALA A 24 -18.27 3.96 7.46
C ALA A 24 -18.88 3.08 6.35
N VAL A 25 -18.21 2.94 5.20
CA VAL A 25 -18.78 2.34 3.99
C VAL A 25 -18.04 1.08 3.54
N VAL A 26 -16.70 1.11 3.51
CA VAL A 26 -15.88 0.08 2.84
C VAL A 26 -15.59 -1.11 3.75
N ASP A 27 -15.09 -0.83 4.95
CA ASP A 27 -14.73 -1.81 5.96
C ASP A 27 -15.97 -2.16 6.78
N ARG A 28 -16.49 -3.37 6.58
CA ARG A 28 -17.73 -3.84 7.20
C ARG A 28 -17.61 -3.98 8.70
N ASP A 29 -16.44 -4.38 9.20
CA ASP A 29 -16.23 -4.59 10.63
C ASP A 29 -16.15 -3.23 11.32
N SER A 30 -15.40 -2.29 10.75
CA SER A 30 -15.41 -0.89 11.23
C SER A 30 -16.81 -0.28 11.16
N ALA A 31 -17.55 -0.47 10.08
CA ALA A 31 -18.87 0.11 9.90
C ALA A 31 -19.85 -0.40 10.97
N HIS A 32 -19.78 -1.70 11.30
CA HIS A 32 -20.60 -2.32 12.33
C HIS A 32 -20.22 -1.85 13.74
N ASN A 33 -18.92 -1.73 14.03
CA ASN A 33 -18.43 -1.47 15.38
C ASN A 33 -18.41 0.02 15.76
N LEU A 34 -18.27 0.92 14.78
CA LEU A 34 -18.09 2.35 15.03
C LEU A 34 -19.36 3.18 14.80
N PHE A 35 -20.36 2.63 14.09
CA PHE A 35 -21.58 3.36 13.74
C PHE A 35 -22.83 2.63 14.25
N PRO A 36 -23.87 3.37 14.70
CA PRO A 36 -25.11 2.80 15.22
C PRO A 36 -26.02 2.21 14.14
N VAL A 37 -25.52 1.21 13.39
CA VAL A 37 -26.21 0.58 12.25
C VAL A 37 -27.48 -0.18 12.63
N HIS A 38 -27.64 -0.55 13.90
CA HIS A 38 -28.86 -1.19 14.42
C HIS A 38 -29.99 -0.20 14.71
N ILE A 39 -29.69 1.08 14.84
CA ILE A 39 -30.68 2.14 15.11
C ILE A 39 -31.05 2.84 13.80
N TYR A 40 -30.05 3.25 13.01
CA TYR A 40 -30.26 4.07 11.82
C TYR A 40 -30.20 3.29 10.51
N GLY A 41 -29.98 1.98 10.57
CA GLY A 41 -29.75 1.15 9.39
C GLY A 41 -28.30 1.21 8.89
N LYS A 42 -27.99 0.31 7.96
CA LYS A 42 -26.68 0.26 7.31
C LYS A 42 -26.60 1.35 6.23
N LEU A 43 -25.43 1.97 6.08
CA LEU A 43 -25.14 2.80 4.93
C LEU A 43 -25.13 1.97 3.65
N ASP A 44 -25.27 2.65 2.51
CA ASP A 44 -25.21 2.01 1.20
C ASP A 44 -23.94 1.19 1.03
N PRO A 45 -24.02 -0.01 0.42
CA PRO A 45 -22.84 -0.80 0.15
C PRO A 45 -21.88 -0.01 -0.78
N PRO A 46 -20.55 -0.29 -0.74
CA PRO A 46 -19.56 0.44 -1.55
C PRO A 46 -19.88 0.54 -3.05
N SER A 47 -20.53 -0.49 -3.61
CA SER A 47 -20.94 -0.53 -5.01
C SER A 47 -22.05 0.47 -5.38
N GLN A 48 -22.83 0.92 -4.40
CA GLN A 48 -23.97 1.82 -4.56
C GLN A 48 -23.74 3.19 -3.89
N SER A 49 -22.68 3.34 -3.08
CA SER A 49 -22.37 4.58 -2.38
C SER A 49 -21.94 5.71 -3.34
N GLU A 50 -22.87 6.62 -3.64
CA GLU A 50 -22.60 7.84 -4.41
C GLU A 50 -21.47 8.68 -3.80
N PRO A 51 -21.41 8.92 -2.46
CA PRO A 51 -20.35 9.70 -1.85
C PRO A 51 -18.96 9.10 -2.10
N LEU A 52 -18.85 7.77 -2.08
CA LEU A 52 -17.60 7.07 -2.37
C LEU A 52 -17.20 7.26 -3.83
N GLN A 53 -18.10 7.01 -4.78
CA GLN A 53 -17.80 7.10 -6.22
C GLN A 53 -17.43 8.53 -6.63
N SER A 54 -18.19 9.52 -6.15
CA SER A 54 -17.94 10.94 -6.42
C SER A 54 -16.62 11.40 -5.82
N TYR A 55 -16.27 10.94 -4.62
CA TYR A 55 -14.99 11.29 -4.00
C TYR A 55 -13.79 10.66 -4.71
N VAL A 56 -13.87 9.39 -5.10
CA VAL A 56 -12.83 8.73 -5.92
C VAL A 56 -12.62 9.48 -7.23
N LYS A 57 -13.71 9.86 -7.93
CA LYS A 57 -13.64 10.65 -9.15
C LYS A 57 -12.99 12.03 -8.91
N TYR A 58 -13.38 12.71 -7.84
CA TYR A 58 -12.83 14.01 -7.45
C TYR A 58 -11.32 13.94 -7.19
N LEU A 59 -10.87 12.99 -6.37
CA LEU A 59 -9.46 12.79 -6.07
C LEU A 59 -8.66 12.36 -7.31
N THR A 60 -9.24 11.53 -8.18
CA THR A 60 -8.60 11.15 -9.45
C THR A 60 -8.33 12.38 -10.32
N ASN A 61 -9.29 13.30 -10.40
CA ASN A 61 -9.13 14.55 -11.16
C ASN A 61 -8.10 15.49 -10.51
N LEU A 62 -8.00 15.51 -9.18
CA LEU A 62 -6.95 16.25 -8.48
C LEU A 62 -5.57 15.66 -8.73
N LEU A 63 -5.42 14.34 -8.61
CA LEU A 63 -4.16 13.63 -8.87
C LEU A 63 -3.67 13.87 -10.31
N ASN A 64 -4.55 13.69 -11.31
CA ASN A 64 -4.20 13.93 -12.71
C ASN A 64 -3.71 15.38 -12.94
N ARG A 65 -4.34 16.37 -12.30
CA ARG A 65 -3.91 17.78 -12.38
C ARG A 65 -2.58 18.02 -11.67
N ALA A 66 -2.37 17.40 -10.51
CA ALA A 66 -1.13 17.52 -9.75
C ALA A 66 0.05 16.95 -10.55
N VAL A 67 -0.12 15.77 -11.17
CA VAL A 67 0.87 15.17 -12.08
C VAL A 67 1.15 16.09 -13.27
N LYS A 68 0.11 16.61 -13.94
CA LYS A 68 0.28 17.53 -15.08
C LYS A 68 1.08 18.79 -14.71
N ASN A 69 0.91 19.28 -13.49
CA ASN A 69 1.54 20.51 -13.01
C ASN A 69 2.84 20.26 -12.24
N ALA A 70 3.34 19.02 -12.19
CA ALA A 70 4.49 18.61 -11.36
C ALA A 70 4.36 19.02 -9.87
N ASP A 71 3.13 19.10 -9.35
CA ASP A 71 2.84 19.41 -7.95
C ASP A 71 3.09 18.18 -7.07
N SER A 72 4.34 18.02 -6.64
CA SER A 72 4.77 16.87 -5.83
C SER A 72 3.97 16.73 -4.53
N VAL A 73 3.65 17.83 -3.85
CA VAL A 73 2.87 17.79 -2.60
C VAL A 73 1.44 17.33 -2.90
N GLY A 74 0.81 17.89 -3.93
CA GLY A 74 -0.52 17.45 -4.38
C GLY A 74 -0.54 15.96 -4.74
N ILE A 75 0.44 15.48 -5.50
CA ILE A 75 0.55 14.05 -5.86
C ILE A 75 0.57 13.18 -4.60
N GLN A 76 1.36 13.53 -3.59
CA GLN A 76 1.43 12.80 -2.33
C GLN A 76 0.09 12.76 -1.59
N VAL A 77 -0.52 13.93 -1.38
CA VAL A 77 -1.78 14.07 -0.64
C VAL A 77 -2.91 13.32 -1.34
N TYR A 78 -3.10 13.52 -2.64
CA TYR A 78 -4.19 12.89 -3.38
C TYR A 78 -4.00 11.37 -3.51
N THR A 79 -2.76 10.91 -3.66
CA THR A 79 -2.43 9.48 -3.66
C THR A 79 -2.77 8.85 -2.32
N ARG A 80 -2.37 9.45 -1.20
CA ARG A 80 -2.69 8.92 0.13
C ARG A 80 -4.18 9.01 0.44
N ALA A 81 -4.86 10.08 0.04
CA ALA A 81 -6.31 10.22 0.21
C ALA A 81 -7.07 9.13 -0.55
N LEU A 82 -6.66 8.79 -1.78
CA LEU A 82 -7.20 7.65 -2.51
C LEU A 82 -6.93 6.34 -1.75
N GLY A 83 -5.69 6.11 -1.32
CA GLY A 83 -5.32 4.90 -0.58
C GLY A 83 -6.11 4.71 0.72
N ASN A 84 -6.37 5.78 1.47
CA ASN A 84 -7.14 5.75 2.72
C ASN A 84 -8.57 5.19 2.54
N ILE A 85 -9.15 5.27 1.33
CA ILE A 85 -10.50 4.73 1.04
C ILE A 85 -10.50 3.21 1.11
N GLY A 86 -9.43 2.54 0.68
CA GLY A 86 -9.28 1.09 0.77
C GLY A 86 -10.22 0.26 -0.12
N HIS A 87 -10.93 0.85 -1.08
CA HIS A 87 -11.85 0.15 -1.98
C HIS A 87 -11.25 -0.08 -3.39
N PRO A 88 -11.50 -1.21 -4.09
CA PRO A 88 -10.92 -1.48 -5.42
C PRO A 88 -11.23 -0.44 -6.51
N SER A 89 -12.23 0.42 -6.33
CA SER A 89 -12.52 1.50 -7.28
C SER A 89 -11.36 2.49 -7.45
N ILE A 90 -10.45 2.61 -6.47
CA ILE A 90 -9.27 3.48 -6.59
C ILE A 90 -8.24 2.95 -7.59
N LEU A 91 -8.29 1.65 -7.93
CA LEU A 91 -7.27 1.01 -8.77
C LEU A 91 -7.24 1.63 -10.17
N LYS A 92 -8.39 2.01 -10.72
CA LYS A 92 -8.47 2.71 -12.01
C LYS A 92 -7.68 4.03 -12.01
N ALA A 93 -7.56 4.69 -10.86
CA ALA A 93 -6.80 5.93 -10.71
C ALA A 93 -5.30 5.69 -10.57
N LEU A 94 -4.89 4.65 -9.83
CA LEU A 94 -3.49 4.43 -9.44
C LEU A 94 -2.73 3.47 -10.36
N LEU A 95 -3.38 2.45 -10.92
CA LEU A 95 -2.70 1.40 -11.70
C LEU A 95 -1.89 1.92 -12.90
N PRO A 96 -2.35 2.91 -13.68
CA PRO A 96 -1.56 3.45 -14.79
C PRO A 96 -0.19 4.00 -14.34
N TYR A 97 -0.08 4.48 -13.10
CA TYR A 97 1.20 4.95 -12.56
C TYR A 97 2.02 3.81 -11.93
N VAL A 98 1.36 2.89 -11.22
CA VAL A 98 1.99 1.72 -10.60
C VAL A 98 2.71 0.87 -11.65
N PHE A 99 2.08 0.67 -12.81
CA PHE A 99 2.66 -0.09 -13.93
C PHE A 99 3.44 0.78 -14.93
N ALA A 100 3.74 2.04 -14.56
CA ALA A 100 4.51 2.97 -15.38
C ALA A 100 3.94 3.24 -16.79
N GLU A 101 2.64 3.07 -17.00
CA GLU A 101 1.92 3.52 -18.21
C GLU A 101 1.88 5.06 -18.26
N LYS A 102 1.88 5.71 -17.10
CA LYS A 102 2.04 7.16 -16.92
C LYS A 102 3.30 7.47 -16.14
N GLN A 103 4.05 8.44 -16.64
CA GLN A 103 5.34 8.81 -16.07
C GLN A 103 5.20 9.70 -14.84
N VAL A 104 5.89 9.30 -13.77
CA VAL A 104 6.07 9.98 -12.49
C VAL A 104 7.45 9.63 -11.96
N SER A 105 7.94 10.33 -10.94
CA SER A 105 9.24 9.97 -10.34
C SER A 105 9.18 8.59 -9.67
N HIS A 106 10.33 7.94 -9.48
CA HIS A 106 10.40 6.67 -8.76
C HIS A 106 9.80 6.76 -7.35
N PHE A 107 10.02 7.89 -6.66
CA PHE A 107 9.45 8.14 -5.34
C PHE A 107 7.93 8.28 -5.39
N GLN A 108 7.38 9.04 -6.35
CA GLN A 108 5.94 9.17 -6.52
C GLN A 108 5.29 7.81 -6.85
N ARG A 109 5.92 7.00 -7.71
CA ARG A 109 5.47 5.64 -8.01
C ARG A 109 5.50 4.75 -6.76
N LEU A 110 6.55 4.83 -5.95
CA LEU A 110 6.63 4.11 -4.67
C LEU A 110 5.47 4.47 -3.75
N LEU A 111 5.11 5.75 -3.63
CA LEU A 111 3.96 6.19 -2.82
C LEU A 111 2.63 5.66 -3.36
N MET A 112 2.49 5.57 -4.68
CA MET A 112 1.28 5.00 -5.32
C MET A 112 1.15 3.51 -5.06
N VAL A 113 2.26 2.76 -5.01
CA VAL A 113 2.27 1.36 -4.58
C VAL A 113 1.93 1.26 -3.09
N LEU A 114 2.55 2.07 -2.23
CA LEU A 114 2.28 2.10 -0.78
C LEU A 114 0.82 2.42 -0.46
N ALA A 115 0.17 3.29 -1.24
CA ALA A 115 -1.24 3.64 -1.06
C ALA A 115 -2.22 2.49 -1.35
N LEU A 116 -1.73 1.34 -1.82
CA LEU A 116 -2.53 0.13 -1.99
C LEU A 116 -2.66 -0.69 -0.69
N ASP A 117 -2.06 -0.24 0.43
CA ASP A 117 -2.12 -0.87 1.75
C ASP A 117 -3.55 -1.28 2.14
N ARG A 118 -4.48 -0.33 2.19
CA ARG A 118 -5.83 -0.59 2.68
C ARG A 118 -6.64 -1.50 1.76
N VAL A 119 -6.44 -1.37 0.44
CA VAL A 119 -7.09 -2.28 -0.53
C VAL A 119 -6.53 -3.69 -0.37
N THR A 120 -5.24 -3.82 -0.08
CA THR A 120 -4.59 -5.12 0.12
C THR A 120 -5.06 -5.81 1.40
N GLU A 121 -5.28 -5.05 2.47
CA GLU A 121 -5.85 -5.53 3.73
C GLU A 121 -7.31 -6.00 3.55
N LEU A 122 -8.16 -5.17 2.93
CA LEU A 122 -9.60 -5.41 2.84
C LEU A 122 -10.01 -6.31 1.66
N TYR A 123 -9.24 -6.31 0.57
CA TYR A 123 -9.51 -7.04 -0.67
C TYR A 123 -8.28 -7.79 -1.17
N PRO A 124 -7.69 -8.68 -0.34
CA PRO A 124 -6.37 -9.27 -0.59
C PRO A 124 -6.29 -10.04 -1.92
N ASN A 125 -7.37 -10.71 -2.31
CA ASN A 125 -7.41 -11.49 -3.56
C ASN A 125 -7.36 -10.63 -4.83
N VAL A 126 -7.76 -9.35 -4.74
CA VAL A 126 -7.76 -8.43 -5.90
C VAL A 126 -6.34 -7.99 -6.25
N LEU A 127 -5.52 -7.66 -5.23
CA LEU A 127 -4.19 -7.09 -5.45
C LEU A 127 -3.06 -8.10 -5.39
N ARG A 128 -3.23 -9.25 -4.73
CA ARG A 128 -2.14 -10.22 -4.55
C ARG A 128 -1.46 -10.64 -5.87
N PRO A 129 -2.16 -10.95 -6.97
CA PRO A 129 -1.51 -11.29 -8.25
C PRO A 129 -0.64 -10.14 -8.79
N LEU A 130 -1.13 -8.90 -8.68
CA LEU A 130 -0.45 -7.70 -9.16
C LEU A 130 0.81 -7.41 -8.32
N LEU A 131 0.72 -7.55 -7.00
CA LEU A 131 1.86 -7.36 -6.11
C LEU A 131 2.95 -8.44 -6.33
N ILE A 132 2.55 -9.69 -6.60
CA ILE A 132 3.50 -10.75 -6.97
C ILE A 132 4.20 -10.39 -8.29
N GLN A 133 3.46 -9.89 -9.28
CA GLN A 133 4.07 -9.44 -10.55
C GLN A 133 5.09 -8.31 -10.33
N ILE A 134 4.76 -7.31 -9.51
CA ILE A 134 5.69 -6.22 -9.17
C ILE A 134 6.94 -6.76 -8.48
N TYR A 135 6.78 -7.66 -7.51
CA TYR A 135 7.90 -8.29 -6.80
C TYR A 135 8.82 -9.08 -7.75
N GLN A 136 8.23 -9.83 -8.70
CA GLN A 136 8.97 -10.67 -9.64
C GLN A 136 9.62 -9.89 -10.79
N SER A 137 9.25 -8.63 -11.00
CA SER A 137 9.83 -7.78 -12.03
C SER A 137 11.21 -7.27 -11.61
N THR A 138 12.29 -7.90 -12.09
CA THR A 138 13.68 -7.51 -11.76
C THR A 138 14.11 -6.16 -12.37
N GLY A 139 13.33 -5.64 -13.33
CA GLY A 139 13.51 -4.28 -13.85
C GLY A 139 12.99 -3.17 -12.93
N GLU A 140 12.23 -3.52 -11.89
CA GLU A 140 11.75 -2.57 -10.89
C GLU A 140 12.82 -2.23 -9.84
N THR A 141 12.70 -1.05 -9.24
CA THR A 141 13.61 -0.64 -8.17
C THR A 141 13.43 -1.52 -6.94
N HIS A 142 14.50 -1.73 -6.17
CA HIS A 142 14.44 -2.54 -4.97
C HIS A 142 13.43 -2.01 -3.95
N GLN A 143 13.21 -0.68 -3.87
CA GLN A 143 12.20 -0.09 -2.98
C GLN A 143 10.77 -0.51 -3.35
N ILE A 144 10.41 -0.44 -4.65
CA ILE A 144 9.07 -0.83 -5.12
C ILE A 144 8.83 -2.33 -4.90
N ARG A 145 9.81 -3.16 -5.24
CA ARG A 145 9.76 -4.61 -5.04
C ARG A 145 9.65 -4.97 -3.56
N SER A 146 10.41 -4.29 -2.71
CA SER A 146 10.35 -4.44 -1.25
C SER A 146 8.97 -4.06 -0.70
N THR A 147 8.41 -2.93 -1.13
CA THR A 147 7.05 -2.53 -0.76
C THR A 147 6.03 -3.58 -1.18
N ALA A 148 6.12 -4.13 -2.39
CA ALA A 148 5.20 -5.17 -2.84
C ALA A 148 5.23 -6.40 -1.91
N VAL A 149 6.42 -6.82 -1.46
CA VAL A 149 6.55 -7.90 -0.46
C VAL A 149 5.84 -7.54 0.84
N LEU A 150 6.04 -6.33 1.38
CA LEU A 150 5.40 -5.91 2.63
C LEU A 150 3.87 -5.87 2.52
N LEU A 151 3.35 -5.39 1.39
CA LEU A 151 1.91 -5.40 1.11
C LEU A 151 1.37 -6.83 1.00
N ILE A 152 2.09 -7.73 0.32
CA ILE A 152 1.70 -9.15 0.27
C ILE A 152 1.63 -9.73 1.68
N MET A 153 2.60 -9.45 2.54
CA MET A 153 2.61 -9.93 3.93
C MET A 153 1.44 -9.38 4.74
N GLY A 154 1.10 -8.10 4.57
CA GLY A 154 -0.07 -7.48 5.19
C GLY A 154 -1.42 -8.04 4.70
N SER A 155 -1.43 -8.83 3.62
CA SER A 155 -2.63 -9.45 3.05
C SER A 155 -2.96 -10.84 3.62
N ASN A 156 -2.31 -11.25 4.72
CA ASN A 156 -2.35 -12.60 5.29
C ASN A 156 -2.22 -13.71 4.21
N PRO A 157 -1.07 -13.80 3.53
CA PRO A 157 -0.89 -14.71 2.41
C PRO A 157 -0.76 -16.16 2.88
N SER A 158 -1.32 -17.09 2.09
CA SER A 158 -1.19 -18.54 2.33
C SER A 158 0.26 -19.02 2.28
N GLY A 159 0.56 -20.15 2.94
CA GLY A 159 1.89 -20.77 2.92
C GLY A 159 2.48 -20.99 1.52
N SER A 160 1.68 -21.41 0.53
CA SER A 160 2.16 -21.61 -0.86
C SER A 160 2.68 -20.32 -1.51
N VAL A 161 2.04 -19.18 -1.23
CA VAL A 161 2.49 -17.86 -1.68
C VAL A 161 3.82 -17.52 -1.01
N LEU A 162 3.94 -17.71 0.31
CA LEU A 162 5.17 -17.44 1.05
C LEU A 162 6.33 -18.35 0.61
N GLN A 163 6.06 -19.62 0.34
CA GLN A 163 7.04 -20.56 -0.22
C GLN A 163 7.53 -20.10 -1.59
N ARG A 164 6.65 -19.59 -2.45
CA ARG A 164 7.01 -19.02 -3.75
C ARG A 164 7.88 -17.77 -3.59
N LEU A 165 7.55 -16.87 -2.66
CA LEU A 165 8.39 -15.70 -2.35
C LEU A 165 9.78 -16.13 -1.85
N ALA A 166 9.83 -17.06 -0.89
CA ALA A 166 11.08 -17.57 -0.35
C ALA A 166 11.96 -18.20 -1.45
N GLN A 167 11.37 -19.01 -2.34
CA GLN A 167 12.10 -19.63 -3.44
C GLN A 167 12.63 -18.60 -4.44
N PHE A 168 11.81 -17.62 -4.83
CA PHE A 168 12.23 -16.56 -5.75
C PHE A 168 13.33 -15.68 -5.15
N SER A 169 13.25 -15.38 -3.85
CA SER A 169 14.27 -14.57 -3.16
C SER A 169 15.69 -15.14 -3.23
N LYS A 170 15.83 -16.45 -3.49
CA LYS A 170 17.14 -17.08 -3.60
C LYS A 170 17.93 -16.65 -4.83
N GLN A 171 17.20 -16.28 -5.87
CA GLN A 171 17.74 -15.90 -7.19
C GLN A 171 17.55 -14.39 -7.45
N ASP A 172 17.14 -13.64 -6.43
CA ASP A 172 16.90 -12.21 -6.56
C ASP A 172 18.21 -11.45 -6.76
N PRO A 173 18.33 -10.62 -7.81
CA PRO A 173 19.55 -9.84 -8.04
C PRO A 173 19.78 -8.76 -6.98
N SER A 174 18.75 -8.36 -6.23
CA SER A 174 18.85 -7.35 -5.18
C SER A 174 18.98 -7.99 -3.80
N PRO A 175 20.12 -7.84 -3.11
CA PRO A 175 20.28 -8.27 -1.73
C PRO A 175 19.27 -7.61 -0.77
N GLN A 176 18.85 -6.37 -1.07
CA GLN A 176 17.85 -5.64 -0.29
C GLN A 176 16.50 -6.34 -0.35
N VAL A 177 16.04 -6.72 -1.55
CA VAL A 177 14.75 -7.40 -1.72
C VAL A 177 14.80 -8.80 -1.09
N ALA A 178 15.88 -9.56 -1.29
CA ALA A 178 16.05 -10.86 -0.66
C ALA A 178 16.03 -10.76 0.88
N SER A 179 16.67 -9.73 1.44
CA SER A 179 16.67 -9.45 2.88
C SER A 179 15.27 -9.11 3.39
N VAL A 180 14.49 -8.30 2.67
CA VAL A 180 13.09 -7.98 3.03
C VAL A 180 12.24 -9.24 3.11
N VAL A 181 12.31 -10.12 2.11
CA VAL A 181 11.54 -11.38 2.11
C VAL A 181 11.92 -12.25 3.30
N LYS A 182 13.23 -12.40 3.55
CA LYS A 182 13.75 -13.17 4.68
C LYS A 182 13.25 -12.61 6.01
N THR A 183 13.47 -11.31 6.27
CA THR A 183 13.04 -10.66 7.52
C THR A 183 11.53 -10.76 7.70
N ALA A 184 10.74 -10.51 6.66
CA ALA A 184 9.29 -10.53 6.75
C ALA A 184 8.75 -11.93 7.07
N ILE A 185 9.24 -12.98 6.40
CA ILE A 185 8.81 -14.36 6.67
C ILE A 185 9.29 -14.83 8.05
N GLN A 186 10.54 -14.52 8.44
CA GLN A 186 11.04 -14.89 9.77
C GLN A 186 10.27 -14.20 10.90
N SER A 187 9.99 -12.91 10.76
CA SER A 187 9.23 -12.14 11.76
C SER A 187 7.79 -12.63 11.84
N ALA A 188 7.16 -12.91 10.70
CA ALA A 188 5.80 -13.47 10.65
C ALA A 188 5.71 -14.84 11.35
N ALA A 189 6.70 -15.71 11.16
CA ALA A 189 6.73 -17.02 11.81
C ALA A 189 6.89 -16.96 13.34
N GLN A 190 7.33 -15.81 13.89
CA GLN A 190 7.49 -15.58 15.33
C GLN A 190 6.26 -14.90 15.97
N LEU A 191 5.24 -14.55 15.19
CA LEU A 191 4.02 -13.93 15.71
C LEU A 191 3.26 -14.92 16.60
N SER A 192 2.90 -14.47 17.80
CA SER A 192 2.18 -15.27 18.79
C SER A 192 0.75 -14.78 19.06
N ASN A 193 0.39 -13.60 18.54
CA ASN A 193 -0.95 -13.02 18.74
C ASN A 193 -2.02 -13.84 17.99
N PRO A 194 -3.20 -14.10 18.59
CA PRO A 194 -4.26 -14.89 17.96
C PRO A 194 -4.69 -14.40 16.57
N GLU A 195 -4.76 -13.09 16.38
CA GLU A 195 -5.14 -12.46 15.11
C GLU A 195 -4.18 -12.78 13.94
N ASN A 196 -2.93 -13.15 14.25
CA ASN A 196 -1.88 -13.45 13.26
C ASN A 196 -1.56 -14.94 13.17
N GLN A 197 -2.35 -15.81 13.79
CA GLN A 197 -2.05 -17.24 13.87
C GLN A 197 -1.94 -17.90 12.48
N GLU A 198 -2.83 -17.54 11.55
CA GLU A 198 -2.80 -18.05 10.16
C GLU A 198 -1.54 -17.62 9.42
N LEU A 199 -1.16 -16.35 9.57
CA LEU A 199 0.05 -15.80 8.97
C LEU A 199 1.29 -16.48 9.54
N ALA A 200 1.35 -16.68 10.86
CA ALA A 200 2.46 -17.36 11.51
C ALA A 200 2.60 -18.80 11.03
N GLN A 201 1.50 -19.55 10.93
CA GLN A 201 1.50 -20.91 10.39
C GLN A 201 1.95 -20.96 8.93
N SER A 202 1.42 -20.06 8.10
CA SER A 202 1.81 -19.94 6.70
C SER A 202 3.30 -19.61 6.57
N ALA A 203 3.83 -18.73 7.42
CA ALA A 203 5.22 -18.34 7.41
C ALA A 203 6.13 -19.49 7.86
N MET A 204 5.78 -20.22 8.91
CA MET A 204 6.51 -21.42 9.37
C MET A 204 6.70 -22.45 8.25
N ALA A 205 5.70 -22.62 7.37
CA ALA A 205 5.79 -23.50 6.21
C ALA A 205 6.81 -23.04 5.14
N ALA A 206 7.26 -21.78 5.18
CA ALA A 206 8.19 -21.18 4.23
C ALA A 206 9.58 -20.86 4.82
N VAL A 207 9.73 -20.79 6.15
CA VAL A 207 11.01 -20.41 6.82
C VAL A 207 12.19 -21.26 6.34
N ASN A 208 12.01 -22.58 6.25
CA ASN A 208 13.07 -23.51 5.83
C ASN A 208 13.45 -23.38 4.35
N MET A 209 12.65 -22.66 3.56
CA MET A 209 12.95 -22.36 2.17
C MET A 209 13.74 -21.07 2.01
N LEU A 210 14.04 -20.31 3.06
CA LEU A 210 14.85 -19.09 2.96
C LEU A 210 16.34 -19.40 2.77
N ASN A 211 17.08 -18.49 2.12
CA ASN A 211 18.53 -18.60 2.04
C ASN A 211 19.19 -18.48 3.42
N GLN A 212 20.09 -19.41 3.73
CA GLN A 212 20.80 -19.46 5.02
C GLN A 212 21.88 -18.38 5.17
N ASN A 213 22.27 -17.69 4.08
CA ASN A 213 23.31 -16.67 4.11
C ASN A 213 23.02 -15.61 5.19
N LYS A 214 24.00 -15.42 6.09
CA LYS A 214 23.99 -14.50 7.24
C LYS A 214 24.09 -13.02 6.84
N THR A 215 23.75 -12.66 5.60
CA THR A 215 23.84 -11.29 5.10
C THR A 215 22.72 -10.44 5.70
N ALA A 216 22.99 -10.07 6.95
CA ALA A 216 22.54 -8.95 7.73
C ALA A 216 21.03 -8.67 7.71
N VAL A 217 20.38 -9.27 8.70
CA VAL A 217 19.02 -9.03 9.19
C VAL A 217 18.73 -7.53 9.49
N GLN A 218 19.75 -6.67 9.50
CA GLN A 218 19.64 -5.23 9.79
C GLN A 218 19.32 -4.33 8.57
N TYR A 219 19.26 -4.84 7.33
CA TYR A 219 19.34 -4.01 6.11
C TYR A 219 18.05 -3.75 5.31
N SER A 220 16.87 -4.19 5.73
CA SER A 220 15.69 -4.21 4.84
C SER A 220 14.68 -3.07 5.07
N LEU A 221 13.96 -3.10 6.19
CA LEU A 221 12.88 -2.14 6.46
C LEU A 221 13.38 -0.73 6.73
N LYS A 222 14.47 -0.60 7.50
CA LYS A 222 15.06 0.69 7.85
C LYS A 222 15.50 1.47 6.62
N HIS A 223 16.10 0.79 5.63
CA HIS A 223 16.52 1.45 4.39
C HIS A 223 15.35 1.99 3.57
N LEU A 224 14.24 1.25 3.51
CA LEU A 224 13.03 1.74 2.85
C LEU A 224 12.45 2.96 3.59
N GLN A 225 12.41 2.92 4.92
CA GLN A 225 11.99 4.05 5.75
C GLN A 225 12.90 5.27 5.55
N ASP A 226 14.22 5.09 5.63
CA ASP A 226 15.23 6.14 5.44
C ASP A 226 15.12 6.76 4.03
N TYR A 227 14.86 5.93 3.01
CA TYR A 227 14.62 6.41 1.64
C TYR A 227 13.35 7.28 1.58
N VAL A 228 12.23 6.79 2.11
CA VAL A 228 10.95 7.53 2.10
C VAL A 228 11.08 8.85 2.87
N VAL A 229 11.70 8.85 4.05
CA VAL A 229 11.92 10.07 4.86
C VAL A 229 12.76 11.09 4.10
N ARG A 230 13.85 10.65 3.47
CA ARG A 230 14.74 11.51 2.69
C ARG A 230 14.01 12.15 1.50
N GLU A 231 13.31 11.35 0.71
CA GLU A 231 12.59 11.83 -0.47
C GLU A 231 11.41 12.75 -0.09
N MET A 232 10.71 12.45 1.01
CA MET A 232 9.70 13.37 1.55
C MET A 232 10.33 14.72 1.90
N ALA A 233 11.43 14.74 2.66
CA ALA A 233 12.10 15.98 3.03
C ALA A 233 12.52 16.82 1.80
N LEU A 234 13.07 16.18 0.77
CA LEU A 234 13.40 16.84 -0.49
C LEU A 234 12.17 17.46 -1.17
N SER A 235 11.05 16.75 -1.19
CA SER A 235 9.82 17.25 -1.81
C SER A 235 9.21 18.47 -1.11
N TYR A 236 9.42 18.61 0.20
CA TYR A 236 8.97 19.78 0.98
C TYR A 236 9.90 20.99 0.82
N ASN A 237 11.19 20.76 0.60
CA ASN A 237 12.20 21.82 0.47
C ASN A 237 12.23 22.49 -0.92
N LEU A 238 11.49 21.96 -1.90
CA LEU A 238 11.40 22.51 -3.27
C LEU A 238 10.26 23.56 -3.43
N LYS A 239 9.77 24.13 -2.33
CA LYS A 239 8.74 25.18 -2.32
C LYS A 239 9.32 26.58 -2.49
#